data_AF-A0A3N5GRH5-F1
#
_entry.id   AF-A0A3N5GRH5-F1
#
_cell.length_a   1.000
_cell.length_b   1.000
_cell.length_c   1.000
_cell.angle_alpha   90.00
_cell.angle_beta   90.00
_cell.angle_gamma   90.00
#
_symmetry.space_group_name_H-M   'P 1'
#
loop_
_entity.id
_entity.type
_entity.pdbx_description
1 polymer ?
#
loop_
_entity_poly.entity_id
_entity_poly.type
_entity_poly.pdbx_seq_one_letter_code
_entity_poly.pdbx_strand_id
1 'polypeptide(L)'
;MCKISTAFYLDWSKTMSTKKFLQILMLALVVLAAFATTTAARAASACGSSYTVVRGDTLRRIAATCGTNLAALRLANPGLGSGDLIYPGQVIMLPGALIYGGNGYDTYIVASGDTLKSLANRFGTTMDVLAQLNGIANYNLIYEGQRLTVPSAASLPIPGSGQVYTVQRGDTLRKIAARVNTTVDVLLKLNPQIWNANLIYAGQQINLPASATTYIVQRGDTLKIIAARYGTTIEALLALNPQIINPNIIYFGQIIRLR
;
A
#
# COMPACT_ATOMS: atom_id res chain seq x y z
N MET A 1 -1.42 -3.39 76.64
CA MET A 1 -2.79 -3.45 76.12
C MET A 1 -2.82 -2.89 74.71
N CYS A 2 -3.02 -3.74 73.70
CA CYS A 2 -3.73 -3.39 72.46
C CYS A 2 -4.05 -4.71 71.73
N LYS A 3 -5.33 -5.10 71.71
CA LYS A 3 -5.85 -6.20 70.88
C LYS A 3 -6.39 -5.56 69.60
N ILE A 4 -6.01 -6.06 68.43
CA ILE A 4 -6.73 -5.78 67.18
C ILE A 4 -7.39 -7.07 66.73
N SER A 5 -8.73 -7.00 66.64
CA SER A 5 -9.65 -8.10 66.35
C SER A 5 -9.90 -8.21 64.84
N THR A 6 -9.75 -9.43 64.32
CA THR A 6 -10.54 -10.12 63.28
C THR A 6 -11.39 -9.33 62.27
N ALA A 7 -10.97 -9.44 61.01
CA ALA A 7 -11.72 -9.68 59.75
C ALA A 7 -13.22 -9.35 59.64
N PHE A 8 -13.57 -8.56 58.62
CA PHE A 8 -14.93 -8.41 58.09
C PHE A 8 -14.95 -8.87 56.62
N TYR A 9 -15.27 -10.15 56.39
CA TYR A 9 -15.61 -10.67 55.07
C TYR A 9 -17.11 -10.42 54.85
N LEU A 10 -17.46 -9.57 53.88
CA LEU A 10 -18.84 -9.35 53.47
C LEU A 10 -19.31 -10.56 52.64
N ASP A 11 -20.16 -11.40 53.24
CA ASP A 11 -20.85 -12.50 52.57
C ASP A 11 -22.06 -11.98 51.79
N TRP A 12 -21.88 -11.80 50.48
CA TRP A 12 -22.89 -11.29 49.55
C TRP A 12 -24.00 -12.31 49.19
N SER A 13 -23.97 -13.53 49.76
CA SER A 13 -24.94 -14.59 49.40
C SER A 13 -26.34 -14.40 49.99
N LYS A 14 -26.54 -13.48 50.94
CA LYS A 14 -27.79 -13.40 51.72
C LYS A 14 -28.82 -12.35 51.26
N THR A 15 -28.55 -11.54 50.23
CA THR A 15 -29.46 -10.44 49.84
C THR A 15 -29.95 -10.50 48.39
N MET A 16 -29.50 -11.46 47.58
CA MET A 16 -29.99 -11.65 46.21
C MET A 16 -30.53 -13.06 45.98
N SER A 17 -31.76 -13.14 45.43
CA SER A 17 -32.35 -14.39 44.96
C SER A 17 -31.41 -15.06 43.95
N THR A 18 -31.21 -16.36 44.08
CA THR A 18 -30.35 -17.18 43.20
C THR A 18 -30.67 -16.99 41.71
N LYS A 19 -31.94 -16.73 41.35
CA LYS A 19 -32.34 -16.40 39.97
C LYS A 19 -31.82 -15.04 39.49
N LYS A 20 -31.80 -14.02 40.35
CA LYS A 20 -31.24 -12.69 40.05
C LYS A 20 -29.71 -12.72 40.01
N PHE A 21 -29.08 -13.53 40.86
CA PHE A 21 -27.63 -13.75 40.83
C PHE A 21 -27.19 -14.45 39.54
N LEU A 22 -27.90 -15.50 39.10
CA LEU A 22 -27.63 -16.17 37.82
C LEU A 22 -27.93 -15.29 36.59
N GLN A 23 -28.95 -14.42 36.63
CA GLN A 23 -29.20 -13.47 35.54
C GLN A 23 -28.12 -12.38 35.42
N ILE A 24 -27.62 -11.87 36.55
CA ILE A 24 -26.52 -10.89 36.56
C ILE A 24 -25.20 -11.57 36.13
N LEU A 25 -24.96 -12.82 36.52
CA LEU A 25 -23.80 -13.61 36.09
C LEU A 25 -23.87 -13.97 34.59
N MET A 26 -25.06 -14.27 34.05
CA MET A 26 -25.28 -14.49 32.60
C MET A 26 -25.11 -13.21 31.79
N LEU A 27 -25.54 -12.05 32.30
CA LEU A 27 -25.31 -10.75 31.65
C LEU A 27 -23.84 -10.30 31.68
N ALA A 28 -23.07 -10.71 32.70
CA ALA A 28 -21.63 -10.44 32.78
C ALA A 28 -20.79 -11.34 31.84
N LEU A 29 -21.30 -12.50 31.43
CA LEU A 29 -20.61 -13.46 30.54
C LEU A 29 -20.90 -13.25 29.05
N VAL A 30 -21.92 -12.48 28.67
CA VAL A 30 -22.28 -12.20 27.26
C VAL A 30 -21.58 -10.94 26.70
N VAL A 31 -20.77 -10.24 27.51
CA VAL A 31 -19.96 -9.09 27.07
C VAL A 31 -18.48 -9.43 26.86
N LEU A 32 -18.06 -10.70 27.05
CA LEU A 32 -16.69 -11.11 26.72
C LEU A 32 -16.60 -11.76 25.32
N ALA A 33 -15.92 -11.05 24.43
CA ALA A 33 -15.31 -11.53 23.18
C ALA A 33 -16.23 -11.70 21.95
N ALA A 34 -17.03 -10.69 21.64
CA ALA A 34 -17.27 -10.34 20.24
C ALA A 34 -16.04 -9.57 19.70
N PHE A 35 -15.44 -10.09 18.63
CA PHE A 35 -14.37 -9.47 17.82
C PHE A 35 -13.00 -9.29 18.47
N ALA A 36 -12.18 -10.33 18.38
CA ALA A 36 -10.77 -10.15 18.05
C ALA A 36 -10.42 -11.08 16.89
N THR A 37 -10.98 -10.80 15.70
CA THR A 37 -10.21 -11.09 14.49
C THR A 37 -8.99 -10.19 14.58
N THR A 38 -7.87 -10.72 15.05
CA THR A 38 -6.59 -10.03 14.91
C THR A 38 -6.28 -10.02 13.42
N THR A 39 -6.79 -9.03 12.70
CA THR A 39 -6.00 -8.46 11.62
C THR A 39 -4.64 -8.17 12.24
N ALA A 40 -3.57 -8.60 11.59
CA ALA A 40 -2.24 -8.11 11.93
C ALA A 40 -2.28 -6.60 11.71
N ALA A 41 -2.68 -5.88 12.75
CA ALA A 41 -2.54 -4.46 12.85
C ALA A 41 -1.05 -4.23 12.66
N ARG A 42 -0.71 -3.48 11.60
CA ARG A 42 0.65 -3.02 11.37
C ARG A 42 1.09 -2.41 12.70
N ALA A 43 2.08 -3.00 13.36
CA ALA A 43 2.83 -2.28 14.37
C ALA A 43 3.64 -1.24 13.59
N ALA A 44 2.97 -0.14 13.20
CA ALA A 44 3.66 1.07 12.86
C ALA A 44 4.52 1.39 14.08
N SER A 45 5.78 1.76 13.84
CA SER A 45 6.65 2.21 14.93
C SER A 45 5.89 3.25 15.76
N ALA A 46 6.07 3.25 17.08
CA ALA A 46 5.36 4.19 17.96
C ALA A 46 5.61 5.66 17.58
N CYS A 47 6.66 5.90 16.80
CA CYS A 47 7.13 7.19 16.34
C CYS A 47 6.80 7.48 14.86
N GLY A 48 6.06 6.62 14.15
CA GLY A 48 5.76 6.81 12.73
C GLY A 48 6.93 6.45 11.80
N SER A 49 7.13 7.20 10.71
CA SER A 49 8.15 6.91 9.68
C SER A 49 9.51 7.58 9.94
N SER A 50 9.58 8.55 10.84
CA SER A 50 10.82 9.23 11.18
C SER A 50 10.79 9.80 12.59
N TYR A 51 11.97 10.16 13.11
CA TYR A 51 12.14 10.76 14.42
C TYR A 51 13.15 11.89 14.36
N THR A 52 12.83 13.06 14.92
CA THR A 52 13.77 14.19 15.02
C THR A 52 14.49 14.13 16.35
N VAL A 53 15.82 13.97 16.30
CA VAL A 53 16.71 13.86 17.45
C VAL A 53 16.60 15.09 18.34
N VAL A 54 16.43 14.89 19.65
CA VAL A 54 16.47 15.98 20.63
C VAL A 54 17.72 15.88 21.51
N ARG A 55 17.99 16.94 22.28
CA ARG A 55 19.16 17.00 23.15
C ARG A 55 19.16 15.83 24.13
N GLY A 56 20.28 15.10 24.14
CA GLY A 56 20.49 13.96 25.03
C GLY A 56 20.07 12.63 24.43
N ASP A 57 19.52 12.56 23.21
CA ASP A 57 19.18 11.31 22.54
C ASP A 57 20.39 10.42 22.22
N THR A 58 20.11 9.12 22.17
CA THR A 58 21.01 8.09 21.64
C THR A 58 20.21 7.19 20.72
N LEU A 59 20.84 6.59 19.71
CA LEU A 59 20.15 5.65 18.80
C LEU A 59 19.50 4.48 19.55
N ARG A 60 20.14 3.98 20.61
CA ARG A 60 19.59 2.90 21.44
C ARG A 60 18.29 3.32 22.14
N ARG A 61 18.23 4.54 22.67
CA ARG A 61 17.01 5.04 23.32
C ARG A 61 15.91 5.31 22.32
N ILE A 62 16.23 5.91 21.18
CA ILE A 62 15.27 6.12 20.08
C ILE A 62 14.70 4.78 19.63
N ALA A 63 15.55 3.77 19.41
CA ALA A 63 15.10 2.42 19.02
C ALA A 63 14.10 1.85 20.02
N ALA A 64 14.45 1.85 21.31
CA ALA A 64 13.59 1.35 22.38
C ALA A 64 12.25 2.11 22.45
N THR A 65 12.29 3.44 22.39
CA THR A 65 11.10 4.30 22.42
C THR A 65 10.19 4.04 21.21
N CYS A 66 10.77 3.87 20.03
CA CYS A 66 10.02 3.71 18.79
C CYS A 66 9.63 2.24 18.48
N GLY A 67 9.96 1.30 19.37
CA GLY A 67 9.62 -0.11 19.20
C GLY A 67 10.41 -0.81 18.10
N THR A 68 11.66 -0.40 17.87
CA THR A 68 12.59 -1.03 16.93
C THR A 68 13.92 -1.36 17.64
N ASN A 69 14.95 -1.76 16.89
CA ASN A 69 16.26 -2.10 17.41
C ASN A 69 17.39 -1.30 16.74
N LEU A 70 18.55 -1.27 17.40
CA LEU A 70 19.70 -0.49 16.95
C LEU A 70 20.20 -0.92 15.56
N ALA A 71 20.18 -2.23 15.26
CA ALA A 71 20.64 -2.74 13.96
C ALA A 71 19.70 -2.27 12.84
N ALA A 72 18.38 -2.35 13.05
CA ALA A 72 17.39 -1.86 12.11
C ALA A 72 17.51 -0.35 11.87
N LEU A 73 17.72 0.46 12.92
CA LEU A 73 17.97 1.90 12.76
C LEU A 73 19.22 2.19 11.93
N ARG A 74 20.30 1.43 12.13
CA ARG A 74 21.54 1.62 11.36
C ARG A 74 21.37 1.22 9.90
N LEU A 75 20.66 0.12 9.63
CA LEU A 75 20.33 -0.30 8.26
C LEU A 75 19.42 0.72 7.54
N ALA A 76 18.44 1.28 8.27
CA ALA A 76 17.54 2.29 7.75
C ALA A 76 18.27 3.58 7.35
N ASN A 77 19.35 3.91 8.05
CA ASN A 77 20.09 5.16 7.95
C ASN A 77 21.59 4.92 7.68
N PRO A 78 21.95 4.46 6.46
CA PRO A 78 23.34 4.10 6.13
C PRO A 78 24.32 5.28 6.26
N GLY A 79 23.84 6.52 6.21
CA GLY A 79 24.65 7.72 6.39
C GLY A 79 25.11 7.99 7.84
N LEU A 80 24.64 7.24 8.85
CA LEU A 80 25.08 7.39 10.24
C LEU A 80 26.49 6.80 10.49
N GLY A 81 27.00 6.00 9.57
CA GLY A 81 28.28 5.32 9.73
C GLY A 81 28.29 4.35 10.92
N SER A 82 29.48 4.03 11.42
CA SER A 82 29.65 3.05 12.52
C SER A 82 29.55 3.64 13.93
N GLY A 83 29.57 4.97 14.06
CA GLY A 83 29.85 5.67 15.31
C GLY A 83 28.65 6.02 16.21
N ASP A 84 27.43 5.61 15.86
CA ASP A 84 26.17 5.91 16.57
C ASP A 84 25.93 7.40 16.91
N LEU A 85 26.74 8.31 16.35
CA LEU A 85 26.73 9.73 16.66
C LEU A 85 25.55 10.39 15.95
N ILE A 86 24.75 11.11 16.74
CA ILE A 86 23.58 11.85 16.28
C ILE A 86 23.56 13.23 16.90
N TYR A 87 22.98 14.19 16.18
CA TYR A 87 22.92 15.59 16.60
C TYR A 87 21.47 16.04 16.79
N PRO A 88 21.18 16.92 17.76
CA PRO A 88 19.86 17.53 17.88
C PRO A 88 19.40 18.15 16.56
N GLY A 89 18.14 17.93 16.18
CA GLY A 89 17.55 18.35 14.91
C GLY A 89 17.77 17.38 13.74
N GLN A 90 18.65 16.38 13.88
CA GLN A 90 18.82 15.35 12.86
C GLN A 90 17.57 14.49 12.74
N VAL A 91 17.13 14.22 11.51
CA VAL A 91 15.99 13.31 11.25
C VAL A 91 16.51 11.89 11.01
N ILE A 92 16.00 10.95 11.79
CA ILE A 92 16.30 9.53 11.72
C ILE A 92 15.11 8.83 11.06
N MET A 93 15.35 8.08 9.98
CA MET A 93 14.33 7.26 9.33
C MET A 93 14.08 5.99 10.15
N LEU A 94 12.82 5.62 10.29
CA LEU A 94 12.42 4.45 11.06
C LEU A 94 11.97 3.31 10.14
N PRO A 95 12.05 2.05 10.60
CA PRO A 95 11.38 0.93 9.94
C PRO A 95 9.91 1.24 9.65
N GLY A 96 9.48 0.94 8.44
CA GLY A 96 8.15 1.26 7.90
C GLY A 96 8.08 2.57 7.11
N ALA A 97 9.14 3.37 7.09
CA ALA A 97 9.20 4.59 6.28
C ALA A 97 9.09 4.29 4.78
N LEU A 98 8.30 5.10 4.08
CA LEU A 98 8.27 5.16 2.63
C LEU A 98 8.91 6.48 2.19
N ILE A 99 10.00 6.38 1.44
CA ILE A 99 10.72 7.51 0.87
C ILE A 99 10.38 7.55 -0.61
N TYR A 100 9.64 8.57 -1.02
CA TYR A 100 9.24 8.74 -2.41
C TYR A 100 10.46 9.03 -3.28
N GLY A 101 10.61 8.24 -4.34
CA GLY A 101 11.67 8.46 -5.33
C GLY A 101 11.16 9.21 -6.56
N GLY A 102 12.06 9.41 -7.51
CA GLY A 102 11.72 9.74 -8.90
C GLY A 102 12.00 8.52 -9.77
N ASN A 103 11.32 8.40 -10.91
CA ASN A 103 11.54 7.37 -11.96
C ASN A 103 10.86 6.01 -11.80
N GLY A 104 9.71 5.89 -11.14
CA GLY A 104 9.04 4.59 -11.10
C GLY A 104 9.05 3.88 -9.76
N TYR A 105 9.94 4.31 -8.86
CA TYR A 105 10.32 3.55 -7.68
C TYR A 105 10.44 4.44 -6.45
N ASP A 106 10.02 3.89 -5.32
CA ASP A 106 10.20 4.44 -3.98
C ASP A 106 11.18 3.55 -3.21
N THR A 107 11.67 4.03 -2.07
CA THR A 107 12.39 3.19 -1.10
C THR A 107 11.51 2.94 0.11
N TYR A 108 11.21 1.68 0.37
CA TYR A 108 10.55 1.26 1.59
C TYR A 108 11.56 0.69 2.58
N ILE A 109 11.50 1.12 3.84
CA ILE A 109 12.31 0.56 4.92
C ILE A 109 11.51 -0.55 5.60
N VAL A 110 11.98 -1.78 5.54
CA VAL A 110 11.30 -2.97 6.07
C VAL A 110 10.98 -2.79 7.55
N ALA A 111 9.72 -2.93 7.93
CA ALA A 111 9.25 -2.89 9.31
C ALA A 111 9.26 -4.28 9.94
N SER A 112 9.16 -4.32 11.27
CA SER A 112 8.98 -5.58 11.99
C SER A 112 7.70 -6.29 11.53
N GLY A 113 7.81 -7.58 11.24
CA GLY A 113 6.71 -8.41 10.74
C GLY A 113 6.43 -8.28 9.23
N ASP A 114 7.17 -7.46 8.50
CA ASP A 114 7.06 -7.45 7.05
C ASP A 114 7.60 -8.75 6.43
N THR A 115 6.97 -9.15 5.33
CA THR A 115 7.41 -10.26 4.48
C THR A 115 7.46 -9.77 3.04
N LEU A 116 8.26 -10.41 2.20
CA LEU A 116 8.31 -10.04 0.78
C LEU A 116 6.91 -10.15 0.13
N LYS A 117 6.09 -11.12 0.58
CA LYS A 117 4.70 -11.29 0.17
C LYS A 117 3.80 -10.12 0.57
N SER A 118 3.84 -9.70 1.83
CA SER A 118 3.00 -8.58 2.31
C SER A 118 3.40 -7.26 1.64
N LEU A 119 4.70 -7.06 1.39
CA LEU A 119 5.22 -5.89 0.70
C LEU A 119 4.88 -5.90 -0.79
N ALA A 120 5.03 -7.03 -1.47
CA ALA A 120 4.60 -7.17 -2.87
C ALA A 120 3.12 -6.80 -3.03
N ASN A 121 2.26 -7.33 -2.15
CA ASN A 121 0.84 -6.96 -2.14
C ASN A 121 0.62 -5.47 -1.87
N ARG A 122 1.33 -4.90 -0.89
CA ARG A 122 1.23 -3.48 -0.51
C ARG A 122 1.57 -2.55 -1.67
N PHE A 123 2.64 -2.85 -2.40
CA PHE A 123 3.15 -2.03 -3.50
C PHE A 123 2.60 -2.46 -4.86
N GLY A 124 1.60 -3.35 -4.89
CA GLY A 124 0.98 -3.80 -6.12
C GLY A 124 1.96 -4.47 -7.07
N THR A 125 2.92 -5.25 -6.59
CA THR A 125 3.89 -6.00 -7.39
C THR A 125 3.87 -7.49 -7.03
N THR A 126 4.76 -8.29 -7.61
CA THR A 126 4.95 -9.70 -7.25
C THR A 126 6.18 -9.87 -6.37
N MET A 127 6.24 -10.98 -5.64
CA MET A 127 7.42 -11.32 -4.85
C MET A 127 8.65 -11.47 -5.75
N ASP A 128 8.48 -12.05 -6.95
CA ASP A 128 9.57 -12.27 -7.91
C ASP A 128 10.13 -10.94 -8.43
N VAL A 129 9.26 -10.01 -8.84
CA VAL A 129 9.69 -8.66 -9.27
C VAL A 129 10.35 -7.91 -8.12
N LEU A 130 9.77 -7.97 -6.92
CA LEU A 130 10.34 -7.30 -5.75
C LEU A 130 11.69 -7.91 -5.35
N ALA A 131 11.84 -9.23 -5.43
CA ALA A 131 13.07 -9.94 -5.16
C ALA A 131 14.15 -9.55 -6.18
N GLN A 132 13.83 -9.60 -7.47
CA GLN A 132 14.74 -9.27 -8.55
C GLN A 132 15.21 -7.81 -8.48
N LEU A 133 14.29 -6.88 -8.22
CA LEU A 133 14.56 -5.44 -8.08
C LEU A 133 15.55 -5.14 -6.94
N ASN A 134 15.64 -6.02 -5.95
CA ASN A 134 16.45 -5.85 -4.75
C ASN A 134 17.58 -6.89 -4.61
N GLY A 135 17.81 -7.73 -5.63
CA GLY A 135 18.82 -8.79 -5.58
C GLY A 135 18.61 -9.83 -4.47
N ILE A 136 17.35 -10.10 -4.09
CA ILE A 136 17.02 -11.05 -3.02
C ILE A 136 16.91 -12.46 -3.60
N ALA A 137 17.80 -13.36 -3.20
CA ALA A 137 17.75 -14.77 -3.60
C ALA A 137 16.76 -15.59 -2.77
N ASN A 138 16.69 -15.33 -1.46
CA ASN A 138 15.78 -16.03 -0.55
C ASN A 138 14.58 -15.15 -0.20
N TYR A 139 13.41 -15.55 -0.70
CA TYR A 139 12.14 -14.84 -0.59
C TYR A 139 11.64 -14.68 0.85
N ASN A 140 12.13 -15.52 1.75
CA ASN A 140 11.78 -15.52 3.17
C ASN A 140 12.75 -14.69 4.01
N LEU A 141 13.77 -14.08 3.40
CA LEU A 141 14.85 -13.41 4.11
C LEU A 141 14.91 -11.93 3.74
N ILE A 142 14.14 -11.13 4.49
CA ILE A 142 14.30 -9.68 4.58
C ILE A 142 14.47 -9.30 6.05
N TYR A 143 15.18 -8.21 6.32
CA TYR A 143 15.54 -7.79 7.67
C TYR A 143 14.87 -6.47 8.02
N GLU A 144 14.42 -6.32 9.26
CA GLU A 144 13.93 -5.03 9.75
C GLU A 144 14.99 -3.94 9.55
N GLY A 145 14.58 -2.76 9.07
CA GLY A 145 15.48 -1.67 8.71
C GLY A 145 16.12 -1.79 7.33
N GLN A 146 16.02 -2.93 6.65
CA GLN A 146 16.49 -3.09 5.28
C GLN A 146 15.77 -2.11 4.35
N ARG A 147 16.52 -1.46 3.47
CA ARG A 147 15.97 -0.59 2.44
C ARG A 147 15.66 -1.43 1.21
N LEU A 148 14.40 -1.42 0.76
CA LEU A 148 13.94 -2.07 -0.46
C LEU A 148 13.49 -1.01 -1.46
N THR A 149 14.01 -1.09 -2.67
CA THR A 149 13.43 -0.43 -3.83
C THR A 149 12.10 -1.10 -4.16
N VAL A 150 11.03 -0.33 -4.17
CA VAL A 150 9.66 -0.80 -4.45
C VAL A 150 9.09 0.02 -5.59
N PRO A 151 8.21 -0.52 -6.44
CA PRO A 151 7.50 0.32 -7.41
C PRO A 151 6.67 1.39 -6.69
N SER A 152 6.72 2.65 -7.14
CA SER A 152 5.82 3.66 -6.60
C SER A 152 4.40 3.36 -7.06
N ALA A 153 3.43 3.56 -6.18
CA ALA A 153 2.01 3.36 -6.51
C ALA A 153 1.54 4.21 -7.70
N ALA A 154 2.20 5.36 -7.94
CA ALA A 154 1.92 6.27 -9.05
C ALA A 154 2.63 5.91 -10.37
N SER A 155 3.50 4.91 -10.37
CA SER A 155 4.44 4.67 -11.48
C SER A 155 4.75 3.19 -11.71
N LEU A 156 3.83 2.31 -11.32
CA LEU A 156 3.73 1.05 -12.06
C LEU A 156 3.73 1.41 -13.54
N PRO A 157 4.63 0.86 -14.37
CA PRO A 157 4.60 1.14 -15.79
C PRO A 157 3.20 0.76 -16.26
N ILE A 158 2.38 1.77 -16.55
CA ILE A 158 1.19 1.58 -17.34
C ILE A 158 1.77 1.19 -18.68
N PRO A 159 1.56 -0.04 -19.18
CA PRO A 159 2.12 -0.42 -20.46
C PRO A 159 1.49 0.49 -21.51
N GLY A 160 2.28 1.49 -21.94
CA GLY A 160 1.91 2.45 -22.96
C GLY A 160 1.60 1.71 -24.25
N SER A 161 0.51 2.11 -24.92
CA SER A 161 0.02 1.66 -26.24
C SER A 161 0.81 0.57 -26.97
N GLY A 162 0.19 -0.60 -27.16
CA GLY A 162 0.69 -1.68 -28.03
C GLY A 162 1.49 -2.78 -27.34
N GLN A 163 1.49 -2.81 -26.01
CA GLN A 163 2.31 -3.75 -25.24
C GLN A 163 1.55 -5.06 -24.98
N VAL A 164 2.10 -6.14 -25.53
CA VAL A 164 1.82 -7.50 -25.11
C VAL A 164 2.38 -7.67 -23.70
N TYR A 165 1.51 -7.91 -22.73
CA TYR A 165 1.86 -8.24 -21.35
C TYR A 165 2.13 -9.73 -21.21
N THR A 166 3.24 -10.09 -20.59
CA THR A 166 3.52 -11.48 -20.22
C THR A 166 3.03 -11.71 -18.79
N VAL A 167 2.02 -12.57 -18.64
CA VAL A 167 1.42 -12.96 -17.37
C VAL A 167 2.48 -13.48 -16.42
N GLN A 168 2.48 -12.99 -15.20
CA GLN A 168 3.35 -13.43 -14.13
C GLN A 168 2.64 -14.42 -13.21
N ARG A 169 3.40 -15.18 -12.43
CA ARG A 169 2.84 -16.13 -11.46
C ARG A 169 1.99 -15.38 -10.43
N GLY A 170 0.73 -15.80 -10.26
CA GLY A 170 -0.21 -15.19 -9.31
C GLY A 170 -1.05 -14.03 -9.86
N ASP A 171 -0.90 -13.73 -11.14
CA ASP A 171 -1.80 -12.83 -11.86
C ASP A 171 -3.20 -13.40 -12.01
N THR A 172 -4.13 -12.46 -12.17
CA THR A 172 -5.50 -12.73 -12.63
C THR A 172 -5.86 -11.61 -13.59
N LEU A 173 -6.76 -11.85 -14.56
CA LEU A 173 -7.22 -10.78 -15.45
C LEU A 173 -7.78 -9.59 -14.67
N ARG A 174 -8.43 -9.81 -13.52
CA ARG A 174 -8.93 -8.73 -12.66
C ARG A 174 -7.82 -7.83 -12.11
N LYS A 175 -6.72 -8.42 -11.62
CA LYS A 175 -5.56 -7.65 -11.12
C LYS A 175 -4.87 -6.89 -12.26
N ILE A 176 -4.72 -7.53 -13.41
CA ILE A 176 -4.12 -6.92 -14.60
C ILE A 176 -5.00 -5.75 -15.05
N ALA A 177 -6.31 -5.95 -15.16
CA ALA A 177 -7.26 -4.93 -15.59
C ALA A 177 -7.23 -3.71 -14.67
N ALA A 178 -7.27 -3.93 -13.36
CA ALA A 178 -7.15 -2.86 -12.36
C ALA A 178 -5.82 -2.10 -12.49
N ARG A 179 -4.71 -2.81 -12.72
CA ARG A 179 -3.38 -2.21 -12.88
C ARG A 179 -3.29 -1.30 -14.09
N VAL A 180 -3.93 -1.65 -15.20
CA VAL A 180 -3.90 -0.87 -16.44
C VAL A 180 -5.14 0.00 -16.61
N ASN A 181 -5.89 0.21 -15.53
CA ASN A 181 -7.09 1.03 -15.48
C ASN A 181 -8.11 0.70 -16.59
N THR A 182 -8.41 -0.59 -16.74
CA THR A 182 -9.41 -1.12 -17.69
C THR A 182 -10.31 -2.15 -17.01
N THR A 183 -11.22 -2.76 -17.76
CA THR A 183 -12.08 -3.84 -17.28
C THR A 183 -11.63 -5.21 -17.80
N VAL A 184 -12.01 -6.27 -17.09
CA VAL A 184 -11.77 -7.65 -17.56
C VAL A 184 -12.41 -7.87 -18.93
N ASP A 185 -13.61 -7.33 -19.15
CA ASP A 185 -14.30 -7.39 -20.44
C ASP A 185 -13.50 -6.76 -21.58
N VAL A 186 -12.87 -5.60 -21.36
CA VAL A 186 -12.01 -4.96 -22.37
C VAL A 186 -10.79 -5.83 -22.65
N LEU A 187 -10.16 -6.42 -21.62
CA LEU A 187 -9.05 -7.36 -21.82
C LEU A 187 -9.47 -8.59 -22.62
N LEU A 188 -10.62 -9.19 -22.32
CA LEU A 188 -11.11 -10.37 -23.04
C LEU A 188 -11.42 -10.07 -24.51
N LYS A 189 -12.01 -8.90 -24.81
CA LYS A 189 -12.26 -8.47 -26.19
C LYS A 189 -10.97 -8.33 -27.01
N LEU A 190 -9.89 -7.88 -26.39
CA LEU A 190 -8.57 -7.75 -27.03
C LEU A 190 -7.80 -9.07 -27.10
N ASN A 191 -8.25 -10.08 -26.37
CA ASN A 191 -7.59 -11.38 -26.25
C ASN A 191 -8.58 -12.51 -26.48
N PRO A 192 -9.12 -12.64 -27.71
CA PRO A 192 -10.10 -13.67 -28.04
C PRO A 192 -9.57 -15.10 -27.82
N GLN A 193 -8.25 -15.29 -27.72
CA GLN A 193 -7.62 -16.56 -27.35
C GLN A 193 -7.87 -16.97 -25.89
N ILE A 194 -8.34 -16.07 -25.02
CA ILE A 194 -8.65 -16.36 -23.62
C ILE A 194 -10.14 -16.68 -23.48
N TRP A 195 -10.45 -17.97 -23.50
CA TRP A 195 -11.82 -18.47 -23.40
C TRP A 195 -12.34 -18.54 -21.95
N ASN A 196 -11.45 -18.59 -20.95
CA ASN A 196 -11.81 -18.59 -19.54
C ASN A 196 -11.07 -17.48 -18.78
N ALA A 197 -11.82 -16.48 -18.32
CA ALA A 197 -11.27 -15.31 -17.62
C ALA A 197 -10.54 -15.63 -16.30
N ASN A 198 -10.84 -16.79 -15.72
CA ASN A 198 -10.25 -17.26 -14.46
C ASN A 198 -8.99 -18.11 -14.68
N LEU A 199 -8.61 -18.40 -15.93
CA LEU A 199 -7.53 -19.31 -16.26
C LEU A 199 -6.54 -18.64 -17.21
N ILE A 200 -5.54 -17.98 -16.62
CA ILE A 200 -4.36 -17.46 -17.31
C ILE A 200 -3.09 -18.08 -16.70
N TYR A 201 -2.08 -18.31 -17.52
CA TYR A 201 -0.85 -19.00 -17.11
C TYR A 201 0.34 -18.06 -17.09
N ALA A 202 1.26 -18.24 -16.14
CA ALA A 202 2.53 -17.51 -16.18
C ALA A 202 3.25 -17.77 -17.52
N GLY A 203 3.81 -16.71 -18.12
CA GLY A 203 4.38 -16.73 -19.47
C GLY A 203 3.38 -16.50 -20.61
N GLN A 204 2.07 -16.52 -20.33
CA GLN A 204 1.06 -16.24 -21.35
C GLN A 204 1.11 -14.78 -21.78
N GLN A 205 1.02 -14.54 -23.09
CA GLN A 205 0.98 -13.20 -23.65
C GLN A 205 -0.47 -12.68 -23.77
N ILE A 206 -0.70 -11.46 -23.28
CA ILE A 206 -1.98 -10.77 -23.24
C ILE A 206 -1.82 -9.38 -23.87
N ASN A 207 -2.57 -9.10 -24.92
CA ASN A 207 -2.72 -7.78 -25.50
C ASN A 207 -3.39 -6.84 -24.50
N LEU A 208 -2.73 -5.76 -24.11
CA LEU A 208 -3.35 -4.76 -23.26
C LEU A 208 -4.00 -3.66 -24.11
N PRO A 209 -5.08 -3.02 -23.62
CA PRO A 209 -5.60 -1.82 -24.25
C PRO A 209 -4.50 -0.76 -24.26
N ALA A 210 -4.50 0.06 -25.31
CA ALA A 210 -3.59 1.17 -25.33
C ALA A 210 -3.85 2.07 -24.11
N SER A 211 -2.78 2.41 -23.38
CA SER A 211 -2.89 3.35 -22.27
C SER A 211 -3.51 4.65 -22.77
N ALA A 212 -4.66 5.00 -22.18
CA ALA A 212 -5.40 6.14 -22.66
C ALA A 212 -4.57 7.41 -22.43
N THR A 213 -4.09 8.04 -23.50
CA THR A 213 -3.32 9.29 -23.32
C THR A 213 -4.31 10.40 -23.12
N THR A 214 -4.26 11.08 -21.98
CA THR A 214 -5.19 12.18 -21.70
C THR A 214 -4.53 13.54 -21.88
N TYR A 215 -5.31 14.50 -22.36
CA TYR A 215 -4.94 15.91 -22.48
C TYR A 215 -5.83 16.76 -21.58
N ILE A 216 -5.23 17.74 -20.88
CA ILE A 216 -5.97 18.73 -20.11
C ILE A 216 -6.11 19.98 -20.98
N VAL A 217 -7.35 20.32 -21.33
CA VAL A 217 -7.69 21.47 -22.17
C VAL A 217 -7.14 22.76 -21.56
N GLN A 218 -6.33 23.46 -22.33
CA GLN A 218 -5.75 24.76 -22.01
C GLN A 218 -6.61 25.89 -22.56
N ARG A 219 -6.34 27.12 -22.10
CA ARG A 219 -7.08 28.30 -22.52
C ARG A 219 -6.86 28.54 -24.02
N GLY A 220 -7.95 28.62 -24.78
CA GLY A 220 -7.91 28.84 -26.24
C GLY A 220 -7.83 27.57 -27.08
N ASP A 221 -7.85 26.39 -26.46
CA ASP A 221 -7.92 25.14 -27.22
C ASP A 221 -9.28 24.93 -27.88
N THR A 222 -9.23 24.20 -28.99
CA THR A 222 -10.39 23.59 -29.64
C THR A 222 -10.09 22.12 -29.91
N LEU A 223 -11.10 21.27 -30.06
CA LEU A 223 -10.88 19.86 -30.44
C LEU A 223 -10.07 19.75 -31.75
N LYS A 224 -10.24 20.69 -32.68
CA LYS A 224 -9.45 20.76 -33.92
C LYS A 224 -7.96 20.96 -33.66
N ILE A 225 -7.58 21.92 -32.81
CA ILE A 225 -6.18 22.19 -32.47
C ILE A 225 -5.58 21.00 -31.72
N ILE A 226 -6.32 20.41 -30.79
CA ILE A 226 -5.89 19.23 -30.04
C ILE A 226 -5.69 18.05 -30.99
N ALA A 227 -6.67 17.75 -31.84
CA ALA A 227 -6.58 16.65 -32.81
C ALA A 227 -5.35 16.79 -33.71
N ALA A 228 -5.13 17.98 -34.28
CA ALA A 228 -3.96 18.27 -35.12
C ALA A 228 -2.64 18.13 -34.35
N ARG A 229 -2.55 18.66 -33.12
CA ARG A 229 -1.34 18.60 -32.29
C ARG A 229 -0.93 17.15 -31.96
N TYR A 230 -1.92 16.29 -31.73
CA TYR A 230 -1.70 14.90 -31.31
C TYR A 230 -1.82 13.90 -32.46
N GLY A 231 -1.90 14.36 -33.71
CA GLY A 231 -1.94 13.49 -34.88
C GLY A 231 -3.17 12.57 -34.93
N THR A 232 -4.32 13.05 -34.46
CA THR A 232 -5.61 12.32 -34.45
C THR A 232 -6.71 13.15 -35.15
N THR A 233 -7.94 12.65 -35.20
CA THR A 233 -9.09 13.35 -35.80
C THR A 233 -10.10 13.78 -34.74
N ILE A 234 -10.95 14.77 -35.07
CA ILE A 234 -12.03 15.20 -34.16
C ILE A 234 -12.98 14.03 -33.90
N GLU A 235 -13.28 13.23 -34.93
CA GLU A 235 -14.14 12.05 -34.83
C GLU A 235 -13.55 11.01 -33.86
N ALA A 236 -12.24 10.74 -33.95
CA ALA A 236 -11.56 9.83 -33.03
C ALA A 236 -11.56 10.37 -31.59
N LEU A 237 -11.36 11.68 -31.40
CA LEU A 237 -11.49 12.32 -30.09
C LEU A 237 -12.90 12.18 -29.52
N LEU A 238 -13.94 12.43 -30.31
CA LEU A 238 -15.33 12.31 -29.83
C LEU A 238 -15.70 10.86 -29.50
N ALA A 239 -15.24 9.89 -30.30
CA ALA A 239 -15.47 8.47 -30.05
C ALA A 239 -14.89 8.02 -28.69
N LEU A 240 -13.74 8.57 -28.28
CA LEU A 240 -13.10 8.31 -26.99
C LEU A 240 -13.67 9.13 -25.83
N ASN A 241 -14.44 10.18 -26.13
CA ASN A 241 -14.98 11.11 -25.15
C ASN A 241 -16.48 11.32 -25.35
N PRO A 242 -17.31 10.27 -25.14
CA PRO A 242 -18.75 10.34 -25.33
C PRO A 242 -19.43 11.36 -24.40
N GLN A 243 -18.74 11.81 -23.34
CA GLN A 243 -19.19 12.91 -22.49
C GLN A 243 -19.21 14.29 -23.19
N ILE A 244 -18.54 14.45 -24.33
CA ILE A 244 -18.53 15.69 -25.11
C ILE A 244 -19.74 15.69 -26.04
N ILE A 245 -20.82 16.32 -25.59
CA ILE A 245 -22.08 16.37 -26.36
C ILE A 245 -21.97 17.35 -27.53
N ASN A 246 -21.30 18.50 -27.33
CA ASN A 246 -21.07 19.50 -28.36
C ASN A 246 -19.56 19.65 -28.65
N PRO A 247 -19.08 19.28 -29.84
CA PRO A 247 -17.65 19.32 -30.17
C PRO A 247 -17.04 20.73 -30.20
N ASN A 248 -17.88 21.76 -30.31
CA ASN A 248 -17.43 23.16 -30.29
C ASN A 248 -17.29 23.72 -28.87
N ILE A 249 -17.66 22.94 -27.84
CA ILE A 249 -17.65 23.38 -26.45
C ILE A 249 -16.78 22.41 -25.64
N ILE A 250 -15.56 22.84 -25.35
CA ILE A 250 -14.66 22.21 -24.37
C ILE A 250 -14.22 23.27 -23.35
N TYR A 251 -14.05 22.86 -22.10
CA TYR A 251 -13.76 23.77 -20.99
C TYR A 251 -12.29 23.70 -20.58
N PHE A 252 -11.73 24.85 -20.17
CA PHE A 252 -10.41 24.88 -19.54
C PHE A 252 -10.37 23.89 -18.35
N GLY A 253 -9.31 23.09 -18.29
CA GLY A 253 -9.14 22.04 -17.27
C GLY A 253 -9.90 20.73 -17.58
N GLN A 254 -10.72 20.67 -18.62
CA GLN A 254 -11.39 19.44 -19.02
C GLN A 254 -10.38 18.39 -19.49
N ILE A 255 -10.59 17.14 -19.10
CA ILE A 255 -9.74 16.01 -19.50
C ILE A 255 -10.32 15.36 -20.77
N ILE A 256 -9.49 15.25 -21.81
CA ILE A 256 -9.79 14.65 -23.11
C ILE A 256 -8.94 13.40 -23.29
N ARG A 257 -9.54 12.25 -23.56
CA ARG A 257 -8.84 11.03 -23.99
C ARG A 257 -8.43 11.15 -25.46
N LEU A 258 -7.16 10.92 -25.79
CA LEU A 258 -6.59 11.15 -27.12
C LEU A 258 -6.44 9.87 -27.96
N ARG A 259 -6.20 8.74 -27.30
CA ARG A 259 -5.99 7.38 -27.84
C ARG A 259 -6.10 6.40 -26.70
#